data_AF-A0A963CJH9-F1
#
_entry.id   AF-A0A963CJH9-F1
#
_cell.length_a   1.000
_cell.length_b   1.000
_cell.length_c   1.000
_cell.angle_alpha   90.00
_cell.angle_beta   90.00
_cell.angle_gamma   90.00
#
_symmetry.space_group_name_H-M   'P 1'
#
loop_
_entity.id
_entity.type
_entity.pdbx_description
1 polymer ?
#
loop_
_entity_poly.entity_id
_entity_poly.type
_entity_poly.pdbx_seq_one_letter_code
_entity_poly.pdbx_strand_id
1 'polypeptide(L)'
;MAKTRIFISHSCKDAEIADGVPFEAEQDPRLRRLKYVRILRDELVRLLSDTHEVLLDRALLDPGDSWPIKLLRWLGDCDGAVLLLSEDAIKSKWVLQEATVLTWRRRLREDFKLIPALLGGLQFDALEAEGFGPLQVNEIQAAKIEGE
;
A
#
# COMPACT_ATOMS: atom_id res chain seq x y z
N MET A 1 4.70 7.14 -26.17
CA MET A 1 3.66 6.49 -25.35
C MET A 1 3.74 7.09 -23.95
N ALA A 2 2.61 7.33 -23.30
CA ALA A 2 2.61 7.74 -21.88
C ALA A 2 3.18 6.60 -21.03
N LYS A 3 3.91 6.91 -19.95
CA LYS A 3 4.38 5.90 -19.00
C LYS A 3 3.16 5.29 -18.30
N THR A 4 3.17 3.98 -18.11
CA THR A 4 2.16 3.27 -17.31
C THR A 4 2.23 3.75 -15.86
N ARG A 5 1.09 4.15 -15.30
CA ARG A 5 0.98 4.70 -13.94
C ARG A 5 0.66 3.58 -12.96
N ILE A 6 1.52 3.36 -11.97
CA ILE A 6 1.35 2.33 -10.94
C ILE A 6 1.09 2.99 -9.60
N PHE A 7 -0.06 2.70 -9.00
CA PHE A 7 -0.39 3.14 -7.64
C PHE A 7 0.14 2.16 -6.59
N ILE A 8 0.74 2.67 -5.52
CA ILE A 8 1.21 1.82 -4.41
C ILE A 8 0.43 2.21 -3.14
N SER A 9 -0.50 1.34 -2.75
CA SER A 9 -1.24 1.44 -1.49
C SER A 9 -0.39 0.87 -0.34
N HIS A 10 -0.28 1.60 0.76
CA HIS A 10 0.53 1.19 1.91
C HIS A 10 0.13 1.93 3.19
N SER A 11 0.59 1.43 4.34
CA SER A 11 0.60 2.20 5.60
C SER A 11 1.90 1.95 6.36
N CYS A 12 2.92 2.77 6.08
CA CYS A 12 4.21 2.71 6.79
C CYS A 12 4.24 3.58 8.06
N LYS A 13 3.20 4.41 8.28
CA LYS A 13 3.12 5.37 9.38
C LYS A 13 4.42 6.17 9.53
N ASP A 14 4.88 6.78 8.43
CA ASP A 14 6.20 7.42 8.36
C ASP A 14 6.48 8.41 9.50
N ALA A 15 5.45 9.10 10.00
CA ALA A 15 5.55 9.98 11.17
C ALA A 15 5.92 9.26 12.48
N GLU A 16 5.55 7.99 12.65
CA GLU A 16 5.88 7.15 13.81
C GLU A 16 7.32 6.60 13.74
N ILE A 17 7.95 6.61 12.56
CA ILE A 17 9.28 6.02 12.30
C ILE A 17 10.31 7.04 11.76
N ALA A 18 10.04 8.34 11.93
CA ALA A 18 10.95 9.41 11.52
C ALA A 18 12.31 9.33 12.26
N ASP A 19 13.39 9.74 11.60
CA ASP A 19 14.75 9.65 12.12
C ASP A 19 14.89 10.44 13.43
N GLY A 20 14.91 9.70 14.54
CA GLY A 20 14.74 10.23 15.90
C GLY A 20 14.24 9.18 16.89
N VAL A 21 13.74 8.04 16.42
CA VAL A 21 13.37 6.91 17.29
C VAL A 21 14.64 6.31 17.92
N PRO A 22 14.74 6.24 19.27
CA PRO A 22 15.91 5.67 19.95
C PRO A 22 16.19 4.23 19.52
N PHE A 23 17.45 3.79 19.68
CA PHE A 23 17.92 2.42 19.43
C PHE A 23 17.01 1.33 20.07
N GLU A 24 16.30 1.66 21.15
CA GLU A 24 15.31 0.80 21.82
C GLU A 24 14.11 0.41 20.93
N ALA A 25 13.81 1.17 19.87
CA ALA A 25 12.82 0.79 18.86
C ALA A 25 13.28 -0.35 17.94
N GLU A 26 14.56 -0.72 17.98
CA GLU A 26 14.96 -2.02 17.46
C GLU A 26 14.47 -3.17 18.33
N GLN A 27 13.84 -2.98 19.49
CA GLN A 27 13.24 -4.08 20.26
C GLN A 27 11.72 -4.20 20.07
N ASP A 28 11.05 -3.13 19.63
CA ASP A 28 9.61 -3.15 19.35
C ASP A 28 9.33 -3.87 18.01
N PRO A 29 8.66 -5.04 18.02
CA PRO A 29 8.35 -5.79 16.81
C PRO A 29 7.49 -5.00 15.82
N ARG A 30 6.59 -4.14 16.29
CA ARG A 30 5.74 -3.31 15.42
C ARG A 30 6.56 -2.26 14.69
N LEU A 31 7.49 -1.58 15.37
CA LEU A 31 8.35 -0.57 14.74
C LEU A 31 9.33 -1.21 13.75
N ARG A 32 9.82 -2.42 14.01
CA ARG A 32 10.59 -3.21 13.01
C ARG A 32 9.78 -3.45 11.75
N ARG A 33 8.56 -3.98 11.89
CA ARG A 33 7.65 -4.21 10.74
C ARG A 33 7.39 -2.92 9.96
N LEU A 34 7.10 -1.80 10.63
CA LEU A 34 6.87 -0.53 9.94
C LEU A 34 8.11 -0.06 9.15
N LYS A 35 9.31 -0.20 9.73
CA LYS A 35 10.58 0.09 9.03
C LYS A 35 10.79 -0.84 7.84
N TYR A 36 10.52 -2.14 7.99
CA TYR A 36 10.63 -3.11 6.90
C TYR A 36 9.68 -2.77 5.74
N VAL A 37 8.41 -2.49 6.03
CA VAL A 37 7.42 -2.08 5.02
C VAL A 37 7.85 -0.78 4.34
N ARG A 38 8.44 0.17 5.08
CA ARG A 38 9.02 1.41 4.51
C ARG A 38 10.11 1.11 3.50
N ILE A 39 11.10 0.28 3.88
CA ILE A 39 12.21 -0.11 3.01
C ILE A 39 11.68 -0.80 1.75
N LEU A 40 10.76 -1.76 1.91
CA LEU A 40 10.18 -2.49 0.78
C LEU A 40 9.43 -1.56 -0.18
N ARG A 41 8.62 -0.65 0.35
CA ARG A 41 7.92 0.38 -0.44
C ARG A 41 8.92 1.24 -1.20
N ASP A 42 9.97 1.73 -0.55
CA ASP A 42 10.92 2.65 -1.16
C ASP A 42 11.79 1.96 -2.23
N GLU A 43 12.17 0.70 -2.01
CA GLU A 43 12.81 -0.12 -3.04
C GLU A 43 11.87 -0.41 -4.21
N LEU A 44 10.59 -0.70 -3.96
CA LEU A 44 9.60 -0.89 -5.02
C LEU A 44 9.45 0.38 -5.86
N VAL A 45 9.37 1.55 -5.22
CA VAL A 45 9.33 2.84 -5.92
C VAL A 45 10.58 3.02 -6.77
N ARG A 46 11.77 2.76 -6.21
CA ARG A 46 13.05 2.89 -6.92
C ARG A 46 13.07 2.01 -8.17
N LEU A 47 12.72 0.73 -8.05
CA LEU A 47 12.72 -0.23 -9.16
C LEU A 47 11.68 0.09 -10.23
N LEU A 48 10.50 0.58 -9.85
CA LEU A 48 9.44 0.90 -10.81
C LEU A 48 9.65 2.24 -11.51
N SER A 49 10.28 3.22 -10.87
CA SER A 49 10.41 4.59 -11.41
C SER A 49 11.19 4.67 -12.73
N ASP A 50 12.07 3.71 -13.00
CA ASP A 50 12.83 3.63 -14.25
C ASP A 50 11.90 3.43 -15.46
N THR A 51 10.84 2.65 -15.28
CA THR A 51 9.97 2.16 -16.38
C THR A 51 8.54 2.67 -16.29
N HIS A 52 8.08 3.07 -15.11
CA HIS A 52 6.70 3.44 -14.80
C HIS A 52 6.63 4.82 -14.13
N GLU A 53 5.45 5.42 -14.14
CA GLU A 53 5.13 6.56 -13.28
C GLU A 53 4.56 6.03 -11.97
N VAL A 54 5.26 6.23 -10.86
CA VAL A 54 4.81 5.73 -9.55
C VAL A 54 3.95 6.77 -8.86
N LEU A 55 2.68 6.42 -8.61
CA LEU A 55 1.75 7.21 -7.83
C LEU A 55 1.81 6.73 -6.38
N LEU A 56 2.58 7.44 -5.56
CA LEU A 56 2.75 7.14 -4.15
C LEU A 56 2.46 8.38 -3.31
N ASP A 57 1.62 8.19 -2.30
CA ASP A 57 1.36 9.22 -1.30
C ASP A 57 2.47 9.23 -0.24
N ARG A 58 3.43 10.15 -0.41
CA ARG A 58 4.51 10.44 0.56
C ARG A 58 4.27 11.83 1.16
N ALA A 59 3.20 12.00 1.93
CA ALA A 59 2.96 13.13 2.82
C ALA A 59 3.61 14.46 2.39
N LEU A 60 2.99 15.15 1.44
CA LEU A 60 3.25 16.57 1.19
C LEU A 60 1.91 17.27 1.23
N LEU A 61 1.56 17.82 2.39
CA LEU A 61 0.39 18.66 2.55
C LEU A 61 0.78 19.99 3.19
N ASP A 62 0.46 21.05 2.46
CA ASP A 62 0.29 22.37 3.03
C ASP A 62 -1.17 22.52 3.53
N PRO A 63 -1.42 23.31 4.58
CA PRO A 63 -2.78 23.60 5.04
C PRO A 63 -3.66 24.20 3.93
N GLY A 64 -4.80 23.57 3.63
CA GLY A 64 -5.80 24.08 2.68
C GLY A 64 -5.98 23.24 1.40
N ASP A 65 -5.10 22.27 1.16
CA ASP A 65 -5.23 21.37 0.02
C ASP A 65 -6.42 20.40 0.16
N SER A 66 -7.20 20.23 -0.92
CA SER A 66 -8.29 19.24 -0.99
C SER A 66 -7.75 17.82 -1.25
N TRP A 67 -6.92 17.35 -0.32
CA TRP A 67 -6.21 16.05 -0.37
C TRP A 67 -7.04 14.85 -0.85
N PRO A 68 -8.31 14.65 -0.41
CA PRO A 68 -9.08 13.49 -0.84
C PRO A 68 -9.29 13.45 -2.36
N ILE A 69 -9.33 14.61 -3.03
CA ILE A 69 -9.56 14.69 -4.48
C ILE A 69 -8.34 14.22 -5.26
N LYS A 70 -7.13 14.56 -4.81
CA LYS A 70 -5.89 14.16 -5.49
C LYS A 70 -5.66 12.66 -5.39
N LEU A 71 -5.87 12.06 -4.21
CA LEU A 71 -5.72 10.62 -4.08
C LEU A 71 -6.80 9.86 -4.86
N LEU A 72 -8.08 10.27 -4.75
CA LEU A 72 -9.15 9.65 -5.53
C LEU A 72 -8.89 9.75 -7.04
N ARG A 73 -8.30 10.87 -7.49
CA ARG A 73 -7.85 11.03 -8.87
C ARG A 73 -6.76 10.02 -9.22
N TRP A 74 -5.71 9.86 -8.40
CA TRP A 74 -4.67 8.85 -8.65
C TRP A 74 -5.22 7.42 -8.68
N LEU A 75 -6.16 7.11 -7.79
CA LEU A 75 -6.87 5.83 -7.78
C LEU A 75 -7.72 5.60 -9.03
N GLY A 76 -8.24 6.66 -9.67
CA GLY A 76 -8.99 6.58 -10.93
C GLY A 76 -8.10 6.61 -12.18
N ASP A 77 -6.96 7.27 -12.08
CA ASP A 77 -6.02 7.51 -13.18
C ASP A 77 -5.00 6.38 -13.31
N CYS A 78 -4.68 5.60 -12.26
CA CYS A 78 -3.67 4.54 -12.38
C CYS A 78 -4.05 3.46 -13.42
N ASP A 79 -3.04 2.82 -13.99
CA ASP A 79 -3.18 1.75 -14.99
C ASP A 79 -3.00 0.36 -14.35
N GLY A 80 -2.40 0.32 -13.15
CA GLY A 80 -2.32 -0.84 -12.26
C GLY A 80 -1.96 -0.43 -10.85
N ALA A 81 -1.97 -1.37 -9.91
CA ALA A 81 -1.64 -1.08 -8.52
C ALA A 81 -1.03 -2.25 -7.73
N VAL A 82 -0.28 -1.91 -6.70
CA VAL A 82 0.26 -2.82 -5.68
C VAL A 82 -0.36 -2.49 -4.33
N LEU A 83 -0.88 -3.50 -3.62
CA LEU A 83 -1.36 -3.36 -2.23
C LEU A 83 -0.31 -3.96 -1.29
N LEU A 84 0.42 -3.12 -0.54
CA LEU A 84 1.33 -3.57 0.51
C LEU A 84 0.56 -3.76 1.81
N LEU A 85 0.20 -5.01 2.11
CA LEU A 85 -0.67 -5.37 3.24
C LEU A 85 0.15 -5.97 4.39
N SER A 86 0.42 -5.13 5.39
CA SER A 86 0.92 -5.51 6.72
C SER A 86 -0.21 -5.44 7.76
N GLU A 87 0.04 -5.89 8.98
CA GLU A 87 -0.92 -5.76 10.10
C GLU A 87 -1.38 -4.30 10.33
N ASP A 88 -0.48 -3.33 10.24
CA ASP A 88 -0.81 -1.90 10.37
C ASP A 88 -1.59 -1.39 9.15
N ALA A 89 -1.30 -1.91 7.96
CA ALA A 89 -1.95 -1.48 6.73
C ALA A 89 -3.42 -1.91 6.70
N ILE A 90 -3.74 -3.15 7.10
CA ILE A 90 -5.14 -3.63 7.08
C ILE A 90 -6.04 -2.89 8.09
N LYS A 91 -5.47 -2.36 9.18
CA LYS A 91 -6.19 -1.52 10.16
C LYS A 91 -6.43 -0.09 9.68
N SER A 92 -5.83 0.30 8.56
CA SER A 92 -5.95 1.65 8.01
C SER A 92 -7.24 1.76 7.18
N LYS A 93 -8.18 2.60 7.64
CA LYS A 93 -9.40 2.95 6.88
C LYS A 93 -9.08 3.48 5.47
N TRP A 94 -7.92 4.13 5.32
CA TRP A 94 -7.46 4.64 4.05
C TRP A 94 -7.04 3.53 3.09
N VAL A 95 -6.26 2.56 3.56
CA VAL A 95 -5.87 1.39 2.75
C VAL A 95 -7.10 0.57 2.38
N LEU A 96 -8.07 0.42 3.29
CA LEU A 96 -9.33 -0.24 2.99
C LEU A 96 -10.10 0.47 1.86
N GLN A 97 -10.18 1.81 1.90
CA GLN A 97 -10.80 2.60 0.84
C GLN A 97 -10.06 2.46 -0.49
N GLU A 98 -8.74 2.56 -0.49
CA GLU A 98 -7.90 2.36 -1.68
C GLU A 98 -8.11 0.97 -2.28
N ALA A 99 -8.02 -0.08 -1.46
CA ALA A 99 -8.24 -1.46 -1.86
C ALA A 99 -9.66 -1.66 -2.42
N THR A 100 -10.67 -1.00 -1.85
CA THR A 100 -12.05 -1.04 -2.36
C THR A 100 -12.14 -0.51 -3.79
N VAL A 101 -11.56 0.67 -4.06
CA VAL A 101 -11.56 1.25 -5.40
C VAL A 101 -10.77 0.39 -6.38
N LEU A 102 -9.58 -0.07 -5.98
CA LEU A 102 -8.68 -0.83 -6.86
C LEU A 102 -9.23 -2.22 -7.22
N THR A 103 -9.83 -2.92 -6.26
CA THR A 103 -10.50 -4.21 -6.53
C THR A 103 -11.73 -4.05 -7.41
N TRP A 104 -12.52 -3.00 -7.21
CA TRP A 104 -13.62 -2.65 -8.12
C TRP A 104 -13.11 -2.39 -9.55
N ARG A 105 -12.04 -1.59 -9.71
CA ARG A 105 -11.45 -1.33 -11.03
C ARG A 105 -10.97 -2.61 -11.70
N ARG A 106 -10.31 -3.52 -10.96
CA ARG A 106 -9.92 -4.84 -11.47
C ARG A 106 -11.11 -5.66 -11.95
N ARG A 107 -12.23 -5.66 -11.23
CA ARG A 107 -13.43 -6.40 -11.64
C ARG A 107 -14.04 -5.84 -12.93
N LEU A 108 -13.91 -4.54 -13.19
CA LEU A 108 -14.40 -3.92 -14.41
C LEU A 108 -13.44 -4.02 -15.61
N ARG A 109 -12.15 -4.24 -15.35
CA ARG A 109 -11.08 -4.16 -16.34
C ARG A 109 -10.13 -5.35 -16.23
N GLU A 110 -10.23 -6.27 -17.18
CA GLU A 110 -9.37 -7.45 -17.23
C GLU A 110 -7.87 -7.11 -17.40
N ASP A 111 -7.58 -5.97 -18.04
CA ASP A 111 -6.22 -5.48 -18.24
C ASP A 111 -5.62 -4.84 -16.97
N PHE A 112 -6.46 -4.47 -15.99
CA PHE A 112 -6.00 -3.82 -14.77
C PHE A 112 -5.31 -4.83 -13.84
N LYS A 113 -3.98 -4.68 -13.70
CA LYS A 113 -3.16 -5.52 -12.83
C LYS A 113 -3.19 -4.97 -11.41
N LEU A 114 -3.79 -5.75 -10.51
CA LEU A 114 -3.74 -5.52 -9.07
C LEU A 114 -2.89 -6.63 -8.45
N ILE A 115 -1.86 -6.25 -7.70
CA ILE A 115 -0.93 -7.19 -7.07
C ILE A 115 -1.01 -6.99 -5.55
N PRO A 116 -1.68 -7.89 -4.81
CA PRO A 116 -1.59 -7.92 -3.35
C PRO A 116 -0.25 -8.48 -2.91
N ALA A 117 0.40 -7.83 -1.95
CA ALA A 117 1.59 -8.30 -1.27
C ALA A 117 1.28 -8.41 0.23
N LEU A 118 1.21 -9.64 0.76
CA LEU A 118 1.01 -9.93 2.17
C LEU A 118 2.38 -9.95 2.85
N LEU A 119 2.58 -9.07 3.83
CA LEU A 119 3.87 -8.84 4.50
C LEU A 119 3.85 -9.37 5.94
N GLY A 120 4.98 -9.85 6.44
CA GLY A 120 5.12 -10.28 7.83
C GLY A 120 4.31 -11.54 8.17
N GLY A 121 4.11 -12.44 7.20
CA GLY A 121 3.33 -13.66 7.42
C GLY A 121 1.82 -13.45 7.58
N LEU A 122 1.31 -12.28 7.17
CA LEU A 122 -0.11 -11.95 7.23
C LEU A 122 -0.98 -13.00 6.50
N GLN A 123 -2.02 -13.48 7.19
CA GLN A 123 -2.96 -14.46 6.65
C GLN A 123 -4.26 -13.78 6.18
N PHE A 124 -4.97 -14.41 5.24
CA PHE A 124 -6.23 -13.88 4.72
C PHE A 124 -7.33 -13.74 5.79
N ASP A 125 -7.34 -14.59 6.82
CA ASP A 125 -8.31 -14.47 7.91
C ASP A 125 -8.18 -13.13 8.68
N ALA A 126 -6.97 -12.56 8.73
CA ALA A 126 -6.75 -11.24 9.33
C ALA A 126 -7.36 -10.12 8.45
N LEU A 127 -7.37 -10.29 7.12
CA LEU A 127 -8.01 -9.36 6.20
C LEU A 127 -9.53 -9.35 6.39
N GLU A 128 -10.13 -10.52 6.56
CA GLU A 128 -11.57 -10.66 6.84
C GLU A 128 -11.98 -9.87 8.09
N ALA A 129 -11.22 -10.01 9.18
CA ALA A 129 -11.47 -9.32 10.45
C ALA A 129 -11.42 -7.78 10.32
N GLU A 130 -10.66 -7.25 9.37
CA GLU A 130 -10.51 -5.81 9.11
C GLU A 130 -11.38 -5.31 7.95
N GLY A 131 -12.36 -6.11 7.49
CA GLY A 131 -13.37 -5.70 6.52
C GLY A 131 -12.97 -5.83 5.04
N PHE A 132 -11.87 -6.52 4.73
CA PHE A 132 -11.45 -6.79 3.35
C PHE A 132 -12.22 -7.94 2.69
N GLY A 133 -13.03 -8.70 3.43
CA GLY A 133 -13.76 -9.87 2.90
C GLY A 133 -14.54 -9.62 1.61
N PRO A 134 -15.40 -8.58 1.54
CA PRO A 134 -16.13 -8.25 0.32
C PRO A 134 -15.25 -7.91 -0.90
N LEU A 135 -13.99 -7.54 -0.65
CA LEU A 135 -13.01 -7.21 -1.70
C LEU A 135 -12.43 -8.46 -2.37
N GLN A 136 -12.61 -9.65 -1.76
CA GLN A 136 -12.14 -10.94 -2.28
C GLN A 136 -10.67 -10.90 -2.73
N VAL A 137 -9.81 -10.24 -1.94
CA VAL A 137 -8.37 -10.12 -2.24
C VAL A 137 -7.70 -11.50 -2.30
N ASN A 138 -8.26 -12.48 -1.58
CA ASN A 138 -7.86 -13.89 -1.59
C ASN A 138 -8.08 -14.61 -2.94
N GLU A 139 -8.93 -14.08 -3.83
CA GLU A 139 -9.12 -14.61 -5.19
C GLU A 139 -8.02 -14.11 -6.16
N ILE A 140 -7.17 -13.19 -5.71
CA ILE A 140 -6.03 -12.68 -6.48
C ILE A 140 -4.76 -13.35 -5.98
N GLN A 141 -3.94 -13.90 -6.89
CA GLN A 141 -2.63 -14.45 -6.54
C GLN A 141 -1.78 -13.36 -5.86
N ALA A 142 -1.49 -13.56 -4.58
CA ALA A 142 -0.73 -12.62 -3.77
C ALA A 142 0.75 -13.00 -3.69
N ALA A 143 1.63 -12.01 -3.68
CA ALA A 143 3.00 -12.19 -3.21
C ALA A 143 2.97 -12.35 -1.69
N LYS A 144 3.55 -13.42 -1.15
CA LYS A 144 3.69 -13.64 0.29
C LYS A 144 5.15 -13.40 0.66
N ILE A 145 5.39 -12.47 1.58
CA ILE A 145 6.73 -12.06 1.97
C ILE A 145 6.88 -12.29 3.46
N GLU A 146 7.73 -13.26 3.79
CA GLU A 146 8.10 -13.61 5.16
C GLU A 146 9.29 -12.73 5.56
N GLY A 147 9.04 -11.70 6.37
CA GLY A 147 10.06 -10.76 6.86
C GLY A 147 9.47 -9.76 7.85
N GLU A 148 10.23 -9.44 8.91
CA GLU A 148 9.98 -8.37 9.89
C GLU A 148 11.15 -7.39 9.94
#